data_AF-A0A1W1D659-F1
#
_entry.id   AF-A0A1W1D659-F1
#
_cell.length_a   1.000
_cell.length_b   1.000
_cell.length_c   1.000
_cell.angle_alpha   90.00
_cell.angle_beta   90.00
_cell.angle_gamma   90.00
#
_symmetry.space_group_name_H-M   'P 1'
#
loop_
_entity.id
_entity.type
_entity.pdbx_description
1 polymer ?
#
loop_
_entity_poly.entity_id
_entity_poly.type
_entity_poly.pdbx_seq_one_letter_code
_entity_poly.pdbx_strand_id
1 'polypeptide(L)'
;MEPEFSENCIVIIDPGMQIHNRAYAIVRYEGDMYFRQYLERGHKRFLVCLNAQHDDIELIGEYEVVGCVVQQKQRKQKPLHYYHLNRITKEMDFTVSGKIKEK
;
A
#
# COMPACT_ATOMS: atom_id res chain seq x y z
N MET A 1 8.78 5.87 -1.66
CA MET A 1 8.31 4.53 -1.22
C MET A 1 9.39 3.46 -1.34
N GLU A 2 10.65 3.84 -1.50
CA GLU A 2 11.78 2.93 -1.33
C GLU A 2 11.93 2.53 0.16
N PRO A 3 12.50 1.35 0.46
CA PRO A 3 13.13 0.41 -0.47
C PRO A 3 12.17 -0.59 -1.11
N GLU A 4 10.94 -0.72 -0.61
CA GLU A 4 10.00 -1.73 -1.11
C GLU A 4 9.60 -1.45 -2.56
N PHE A 5 9.31 -0.19 -2.88
CA PHE A 5 8.94 0.24 -4.22
C PHE A 5 10.03 1.13 -4.80
N SER A 6 10.83 0.57 -5.70
CA SER A 6 11.87 1.32 -6.41
C SER A 6 11.25 2.36 -7.35
N GLU A 7 12.07 3.32 -7.75
CA GLU A 7 11.76 4.17 -8.89
C GLU A 7 11.40 3.31 -10.12
N ASN A 8 10.45 3.79 -10.93
CA ASN A 8 9.96 3.14 -12.15
C ASN A 8 9.32 1.75 -11.97
N CYS A 9 9.02 1.32 -10.74
CA CYS A 9 8.21 0.13 -10.53
C CYS A 9 6.75 0.40 -10.96
N ILE A 10 6.10 -0.63 -11.51
CA ILE A 10 4.67 -0.60 -11.81
C ILE A 10 3.95 -1.21 -10.61
N VAL A 11 2.91 -0.54 -10.12
CA VAL A 11 2.03 -1.05 -9.07
C VAL A 11 0.66 -1.41 -9.63
N ILE A 12 0.05 -2.46 -9.10
CA ILE A 12 -1.33 -2.84 -9.38
C ILE A 12 -2.17 -2.47 -8.17
N ILE A 13 -3.25 -1.73 -8.43
CA ILE A 13 -4.14 -1.19 -7.41
C ILE A 13 -5.49 -1.90 -7.53
N ASP A 14 -6.01 -2.37 -6.41
CA ASP A 14 -7.36 -2.90 -6.30
C ASP A 14 -8.28 -1.86 -5.63
N PRO A 15 -9.22 -1.25 -6.37
CA PRO A 15 -10.16 -0.27 -5.81
C PRO A 15 -11.26 -0.91 -4.95
N GLY A 16 -11.51 -2.22 -5.08
CA GLY A 16 -12.50 -2.94 -4.29
C GLY A 16 -11.98 -3.37 -2.91
N MET A 17 -10.67 -3.27 -2.69
CA MET A 17 -10.05 -3.65 -1.42
C MET A 17 -10.19 -2.54 -0.38
N GLN A 18 -10.86 -2.86 0.72
CA GLN A 18 -11.00 -1.95 1.86
C GLN A 18 -9.63 -1.59 2.44
N ILE A 19 -9.42 -0.29 2.69
CA ILE A 19 -8.20 0.18 3.34
C ILE A 19 -8.11 -0.34 4.76
N HIS A 20 -6.91 -0.68 5.19
CA HIS A 20 -6.64 -1.13 6.56
C HIS A 20 -5.27 -0.63 7.01
N ASN A 21 -5.01 -0.72 8.32
CA ASN A 21 -3.73 -0.34 8.90
C ASN A 21 -2.56 -1.07 8.20
N ARG A 22 -1.49 -0.33 7.91
CA ARG A 22 -0.25 -0.75 7.22
C ARG A 22 -0.38 -1.01 5.72
N ALA A 23 -1.57 -0.91 5.13
CA ALA A 23 -1.76 -1.08 3.69
C ALA A 23 -0.95 -0.04 2.90
N TYR A 24 -0.42 -0.44 1.76
CA TYR A 24 0.05 0.49 0.74
C TYR A 24 -1.16 0.95 -0.07
N ALA A 25 -1.37 2.25 -0.21
CA ALA A 25 -2.56 2.78 -0.85
C ALA A 25 -2.27 3.98 -1.74
N ILE A 26 -3.15 4.19 -2.71
CA ILE A 26 -3.28 5.46 -3.42
C ILE A 26 -4.43 6.22 -2.77
N VAL A 27 -4.13 7.41 -2.26
CA VAL A 27 -5.09 8.27 -1.58
C VAL A 27 -5.08 9.65 -2.23
N ARG A 28 -6.26 10.18 -2.51
CA ARG A 28 -6.43 11.58 -2.88
C ARG A 28 -6.77 12.40 -1.64
N TYR A 29 -6.00 13.45 -1.42
CA TYR A 29 -6.14 14.32 -0.26
C TYR A 29 -5.71 15.74 -0.66
N GLU A 30 -6.50 16.75 -0.27
CA GLU A 30 -6.25 18.16 -0.59
C GLU A 30 -6.00 18.46 -2.09
N GLY A 31 -6.62 17.68 -2.98
CA GLY A 31 -6.49 17.83 -4.44
C GLY A 31 -5.28 17.11 -5.05
N ASP A 32 -4.39 16.55 -4.22
CA ASP A 32 -3.23 15.79 -4.65
C ASP A 32 -3.45 14.28 -4.53
N MET A 33 -2.61 13.50 -5.23
CA MET A 33 -2.61 12.04 -5.18
C MET A 33 -1.32 11.53 -4.55
N TYR A 34 -1.47 10.76 -3.47
CA TYR A 34 -0.36 10.21 -2.70
C TYR A 34 -0.27 8.70 -2.83
N PHE A 35 0.94 8.21 -3.13
CA PHE A 35 1.29 6.81 -2.98
C PHE A 35 2.11 6.61 -1.70
N ARG A 36 1.48 6.11 -0.64
CA ARG A 36 2.07 6.01 0.70
C ARG A 36 1.57 4.78 1.46
N GLN A 37 2.20 4.48 2.60
CA GLN A 37 1.66 3.52 3.57
C GLN A 37 0.62 4.22 4.44
N TYR A 38 -0.56 3.61 4.55
CA TYR A 38 -1.61 4.04 5.46
C TYR A 38 -1.37 3.48 6.86
N LEU A 39 -1.29 4.34 7.87
CA LEU A 39 -1.11 3.94 9.26
C LEU A 39 -2.22 4.50 10.14
N GLU A 40 -2.77 3.64 10.99
CA GLU A 40 -3.70 4.02 12.04
C GLU A 40 -2.96 4.03 13.38
N ARG A 41 -2.92 5.20 14.02
CA ARG A 41 -2.35 5.39 15.36
C ARG A 41 -3.47 5.90 16.28
N GLY A 42 -4.19 4.96 16.90
CA GLY A 42 -5.40 5.27 17.66
C GLY A 42 -6.52 5.74 16.74
N HIS A 43 -7.06 6.93 16.98
CA HIS A 43 -8.11 7.54 16.14
C HIS A 43 -7.57 8.35 14.96
N LYS A 44 -6.24 8.51 14.87
CA LYS A 44 -5.57 9.29 13.83
C LYS A 44 -5.06 8.40 12.72
N ARG A 45 -5.07 8.95 11.51
CA ARG A 45 -4.72 8.26 10.26
C ARG A 45 -3.61 9.03 9.58
N PHE A 46 -2.61 8.32 9.09
CA PHE A 46 -1.41 8.92 8.52
C PHE A 46 -1.07 8.29 7.18
N LEU A 47 -0.52 9.10 6.27
CA LEU A 47 0.16 8.65 5.08
C LEU A 47 1.67 8.81 5.27
N VAL A 48 2.36 7.67 5.35
CA VAL A 48 3.77 7.61 5.73
C VAL A 48 4.61 7.08 4.57
N CYS A 49 5.78 7.68 4.38
CA CYS A 49 6.80 7.17 3.47
C CYS A 49 7.62 6.08 4.14
N LEU A 50 8.01 5.05 3.37
CA LEU A 50 8.90 4.00 3.86
C LEU A 50 10.35 4.49 4.09
N ASN A 51 10.70 5.61 3.47
CA ASN A 51 11.97 6.29 3.67
C ASN A 51 11.73 7.58 4.47
N ALA A 52 12.72 8.00 5.26
CA ALA A 52 12.66 9.22 6.07
C ALA A 52 12.87 10.52 5.26
N GLN A 53 12.70 10.46 3.93
CA GLN A 53 12.95 11.59 3.03
C GLN A 53 11.78 12.57 2.97
N HIS A 54 10.60 12.16 3.41
CA HIS A 54 9.39 12.98 3.37
C HIS A 54 8.62 12.85 4.68
N ASP A 55 8.03 13.96 5.11
CA ASP A 55 7.24 14.03 6.33
C ASP A 55 5.98 13.17 6.26
N ASP A 56 5.56 12.65 7.42
CA ASP A 56 4.27 11.99 7.62
C ASP A 56 3.14 13.00 7.40
N ILE A 57 2.09 12.60 6.66
CA ILE A 57 0.90 13.43 6.45
C ILE A 57 -0.21 12.88 7.34
N GLU A 58 -0.72 13.68 8.28
CA GLU A 58 -1.93 13.34 9.03
C GLU A 58 -3.16 13.62 8.15
N LEU A 59 -4.02 12.62 7.96
CA LEU A 59 -5.26 12.77 7.21
C LEU A 59 -6.34 13.36 8.11
N ILE A 60 -6.61 14.66 7.95
CA ILE A 60 -7.62 15.39 8.71
C ILE A 60 -8.76 15.76 7.75
N GLY A 61 -9.98 15.36 8.07
CA GLY A 61 -11.15 15.64 7.24
C GLY A 61 -11.37 14.59 6.14
N GLU A 62 -11.85 15.05 4.99
CA GLU A 62 -12.23 14.18 3.88
C GLU A 62 -11.03 13.78 3.02
N TYR A 63 -10.95 12.50 2.68
CA TYR A 63 -9.98 11.93 1.75
C TYR A 63 -10.63 10.79 0.98
N GLU A 64 -10.14 10.53 -0.23
CA GLU A 64 -10.62 9.45 -1.08
C GLU A 64 -9.55 8.38 -1.20
N VAL A 65 -9.86 7.15 -0.81
CA VAL A 65 -8.98 6.00 -1.10
C VAL A 65 -9.29 5.52 -2.50
N VAL A 66 -8.33 5.66 -3.41
CA VAL A 66 -8.44 5.16 -4.79
C VAL A 66 -8.33 3.63 -4.81
N GLY A 67 -7.52 3.06 -3.93
CA GLY A 67 -7.42 1.61 -3.74
C GLY A 67 -6.15 1.19 -3.03
N CYS A 68 -6.09 -0.10 -2.69
CA CYS A 68 -4.91 -0.71 -2.07
C CYS A 68 -3.96 -1.27 -3.15
N VAL A 69 -2.67 -1.09 -2.94
CA VAL A 69 -1.63 -1.67 -3.80
C VAL A 69 -1.51 -3.16 -3.49
N VAL A 70 -1.91 -3.99 -4.44
CA VAL A 70 -1.94 -5.44 -4.27
C VAL A 70 -0.69 -6.13 -4.81
N GLN A 71 -0.03 -5.52 -5.79
CA GLN A 71 1.17 -6.07 -6.41
C GLN A 71 2.12 -4.97 -6.88
N GLN A 72 3.39 -5.32 -7.01
CA GLN A 72 4.36 -4.52 -7.76
C GLN A 72 5.14 -5.36 -8.77
N LYS A 73 5.69 -4.68 -9.78
CA LYS A 73 6.54 -5.28 -10.80
C LYS A 73 7.62 -4.29 -11.23
N GLN A 74 8.87 -4.69 -11.04
CA GLN A 74 10.01 -4.05 -11.69
C GLN A 74 10.39 -4.79 -12.98
N ARG A 75 11.05 -4.08 -13.90
CA ARG A 75 11.58 -4.66 -15.13
C ARG A 75 12.57 -5.78 -14.77
N LYS A 76 12.45 -6.94 -15.44
CA LYS A 76 13.29 -8.15 -15.23
C LYS A 76 13.17 -8.87 -13.88
N GLN A 77 12.48 -8.31 -12.88
CA GLN A 77 12.24 -8.97 -11.58
C GLN A 77 10.92 -9.75 -11.56
N LYS A 78 10.73 -10.71 -10.65
CA LYS A 78 9.43 -11.36 -10.45
C LYS A 78 8.43 -10.38 -9.82
N PRO A 79 7.13 -10.46 -10.14
CA PRO A 79 6.14 -9.65 -9.44
C PRO A 79 6.09 -10.05 -7.96
N LEU A 80 5.95 -9.05 -7.10
CA LEU A 80 5.69 -9.24 -5.69
C LEU A 80 4.23 -8.94 -5.40
N HIS A 81 3.63 -9.76 -4.54
CA HIS A 81 2.24 -9.68 -4.13
C HIS A 81 2.20 -9.36 -2.63
N TYR A 82 1.27 -8.50 -2.22
CA TYR A 82 1.14 -8.07 -0.82
C TYR A 82 -0.03 -8.74 -0.10
N TYR A 83 -0.93 -9.37 -0.85
CA TYR A 83 -2.09 -10.06 -0.31
C TYR A 83 -2.10 -11.51 -0.76
N HIS A 84 -2.25 -12.42 0.19
CA HIS A 84 -2.21 -13.86 -0.03
C HIS A 84 -3.41 -14.53 0.62
N LEU A 85 -4.05 -15.45 -0.09
CA LEU A 85 -5.14 -16.24 0.47
C LEU A 85 -4.58 -17.15 1.57
N ASN A 86 -5.02 -16.93 2.79
CA ASN A 86 -4.79 -17.83 3.91
C ASN A 86 -5.58 -19.12 3.66
N ARG A 87 -4.88 -20.26 3.55
CA ARG A 87 -5.53 -21.53 3.20
C ARG A 87 -6.44 -22.06 4.31
N ILE A 88 -6.20 -21.65 5.56
CA ILE A 88 -6.93 -22.07 6.75
C ILE A 88 -8.16 -21.20 6.93
N THR A 89 -8.00 -19.87 7.03
CA THR A 89 -9.12 -18.95 7.30
C THR A 89 -9.92 -18.60 6.04
N LYS A 90 -9.36 -18.81 4.84
CA LYS A 90 -9.90 -18.37 3.54
C LYS A 90 -9.97 -16.84 3.38
N GLU A 91 -9.29 -16.10 4.24
CA GLU A 91 -9.18 -14.63 4.17
C GLU A 91 -7.89 -14.21 3.46
N MET A 92 -7.80 -12.94 3.07
CA MET A 92 -6.60 -12.38 2.44
C MET A 92 -5.68 -11.80 3.51
N ASP A 93 -4.51 -12.41 3.71
CA ASP A 93 -3.48 -11.92 4.61
C ASP A 93 -2.59 -10.88 3.91
N PHE A 94 -2.43 -9.72 4.54
CA PHE A 94 -1.50 -8.68 4.11
C PHE A 94 -0.07 -8.91 4.62
N THR A 95 0.93 -8.65 3.79
CA THR A 95 2.33 -8.60 4.19
C THR A 95 2.99 -7.30 3.77
N VAL A 96 3.72 -6.66 4.69
CA VAL A 96 4.41 -5.38 4.44
C VAL A 96 5.55 -5.50 3.42
N SER A 97 6.18 -6.66 3.33
CA SER A 97 7.15 -6.99 2.28
C SER A 97 6.49 -7.94 1.30
N GLY A 98 6.56 -7.60 0.01
CA GLY A 98 5.89 -8.36 -1.02
C GLY A 98 6.52 -9.74 -1.20
N LYS A 99 5.70 -10.75 -1.50
CA LYS A 99 6.16 -12.11 -1.77
C LYS A 99 5.93 -12.51 -3.21
N ILE A 100 6.82 -13.34 -3.73
CA ILE A 100 6.62 -13.98 -5.03
C ILE A 100 5.46 -14.98 -4.89
N LYS A 101 4.52 -14.98 -5.83
CA LYS A 101 3.45 -15.99 -5.87
C LYS A 101 4.07 -17.38 -6.08
N GLU A 102 3.85 -18.28 -5.13
CA GLU A 102 4.20 -19.69 -5.29
C GLU A 102 3.37 -20.31 -6.42
N LYS A 103 4.02 -21.12 -7.26
CA LYS A 103 3.37 -21.81 -8.39
C LYS A 103 2.59 -23.02 -7.90
#